data_AF-A0A1V4RI75-F1
#
_entry.id   AF-A0A1V4RI75-F1
#
_cell.length_a   1.000
_cell.length_b   1.000
_cell.length_c   1.000
_cell.angle_alpha   90.00
_cell.angle_beta   90.00
_cell.angle_gamma   90.00
#
_symmetry.space_group_name_H-M   'P 1'
#
loop_
_entity.id
_entity.type
_entity.pdbx_description
1 polymer ?
#
loop_
_entity_poly.entity_id
_entity_poly.type
_entity_poly.pdbx_seq_one_letter_code
_entity_poly.pdbx_strand_id
1 'polypeptide(L)'
;MQAAQLLQHLTTPGKFWRNYGIPTLAADDPYYNAMGYWNGPVWVQWQYLIFRGLLHYGYVNEAQQLAEKVFENVIHQLKTNHWFWELYSPDDYRAGWHKTYIWSGLVARMLIDLYGPSVGMSEKMLKAVPQKLELRQNYPNPFNSVSIIEFSLPRRAFVSLKIFDVSGRQVNLLLNEWLDPGEHRTKFSASGLASGIYYYQLVAGKAQITRKLLFLK
;
A
#
# COMPACT_ATOMS: atom_id res chain seq x y z
N MET A 1 3.87 -12.29 -0.59
CA MET A 1 3.54 -13.60 -1.20
C MET A 1 2.03 -13.77 -1.29
N GLN A 2 1.27 -13.78 -0.19
CA GLN A 2 -0.20 -13.92 -0.23
C GLN A 2 -0.92 -12.80 -1.02
N ALA A 3 -0.53 -11.53 -0.83
CA ALA A 3 -1.13 -10.42 -1.58
C ALA A 3 -0.93 -10.54 -3.11
N ALA A 4 0.24 -11.02 -3.55
CA ALA A 4 0.52 -11.24 -4.97
C ALA A 4 -0.29 -12.40 -5.55
N GLN A 5 -0.48 -13.48 -4.77
CA GLN A 5 -1.34 -14.60 -5.18
C GLN A 5 -2.80 -14.17 -5.28
N LEU A 6 -3.30 -13.39 -4.32
CA LEU A 6 -4.65 -12.83 -4.39
C LEU A 6 -4.80 -11.89 -5.57
N LEU A 7 -3.82 -11.02 -5.84
CA LEU A 7 -3.82 -10.16 -7.00
C LEU A 7 -3.96 -10.97 -8.29
N GLN A 8 -3.12 -12.00 -8.48
CA GLN A 8 -3.20 -12.87 -9.65
C GLN A 8 -4.58 -13.51 -9.80
N HIS A 9 -5.19 -13.93 -8.70
CA HIS A 9 -6.54 -14.50 -8.72
C HIS A 9 -7.60 -13.46 -9.13
N LEU A 10 -7.55 -12.25 -8.55
CA LEU A 10 -8.48 -11.16 -8.87
C LEU A 10 -8.34 -10.65 -10.30
N THR A 11 -7.11 -10.61 -10.84
CA THR A 11 -6.82 -10.11 -12.19
C THR A 11 -6.92 -11.18 -13.27
N THR A 12 -7.34 -12.41 -12.93
CA THR A 12 -7.55 -13.48 -13.91
C THR A 12 -8.72 -13.11 -14.84
N PRO A 13 -8.46 -12.92 -16.16
CA PRO A 13 -9.51 -12.62 -17.13
C PRO A 13 -10.52 -13.76 -17.19
N GLY A 14 -11.78 -13.45 -17.51
CA GLY A 14 -12.82 -14.46 -17.57
C GLY A 14 -13.41 -14.85 -16.21
N LYS A 15 -12.71 -14.59 -15.10
CA LYS A 15 -13.17 -14.88 -13.73
C LYS A 15 -13.59 -13.59 -13.00
N PHE A 16 -12.65 -12.96 -12.30
CA PHE A 16 -12.89 -11.77 -11.50
C PHE A 16 -12.53 -10.47 -12.24
N TRP A 17 -11.64 -10.52 -13.24
CA TRP A 17 -11.23 -9.30 -13.96
C TRP A 17 -12.16 -9.00 -15.13
N ARG A 18 -13.36 -8.49 -14.82
CA ARG A 18 -14.41 -8.20 -15.80
C ARG A 18 -14.32 -6.77 -16.33
N ASN A 19 -15.25 -6.39 -17.20
CA ASN A 19 -15.21 -5.11 -17.89
C ASN A 19 -15.44 -3.94 -16.93
N TYR A 20 -16.39 -4.09 -16.00
CA TYR A 20 -16.86 -2.99 -15.15
C TYR A 20 -16.60 -3.21 -13.65
N GLY A 21 -15.54 -3.95 -13.32
CA GLY A 21 -15.08 -4.18 -11.95
C GLY A 21 -14.95 -5.66 -11.61
N ILE A 22 -14.75 -5.94 -10.32
CA ILE A 22 -14.62 -7.29 -9.77
C ILE A 22 -15.99 -7.79 -9.27
N PRO A 23 -16.54 -8.88 -9.83
CA PRO A 23 -17.81 -9.42 -9.42
C PRO A 23 -17.74 -10.03 -8.01
N THR A 24 -18.89 -10.12 -7.34
CA THR A 24 -19.02 -10.78 -6.03
C THR A 24 -18.83 -12.30 -6.07
N LEU A 25 -18.95 -12.90 -7.25
CA LEU A 25 -18.67 -14.31 -7.52
C LEU A 25 -17.92 -14.41 -8.85
N ALA A 26 -17.03 -15.40 -8.99
CA ALA A 26 -16.27 -15.60 -10.22
C ALA A 26 -17.21 -15.86 -11.40
N ALA A 27 -16.94 -15.25 -12.56
CA ALA A 27 -17.81 -15.39 -13.73
C ALA A 27 -17.80 -16.79 -14.37
N ASP A 28 -16.87 -17.67 -13.98
CA ASP A 28 -16.84 -19.08 -14.36
C ASP A 28 -17.53 -20.01 -13.35
N ASP A 29 -18.10 -19.47 -12.28
CA ASP A 29 -18.87 -20.25 -11.31
C ASP A 29 -20.28 -20.61 -11.86
N PRO A 30 -20.79 -21.85 -11.67
CA PRO A 30 -22.12 -22.25 -12.14
C PRO A 30 -23.27 -21.40 -11.61
N TYR A 31 -23.12 -20.74 -10.46
CA TYR A 31 -24.14 -19.89 -9.85
C TYR A 31 -23.98 -18.41 -10.20
N TYR A 32 -23.05 -18.08 -11.09
CA TYR A 32 -22.81 -16.71 -11.50
C TYR A 32 -24.02 -16.09 -12.21
N ASN A 33 -24.43 -14.91 -11.74
CA ASN A 33 -25.43 -14.07 -12.36
C ASN A 33 -24.99 -12.61 -12.27
N ALA A 34 -24.65 -12.00 -13.41
CA ALA A 34 -24.19 -10.62 -13.52
C ALA A 34 -25.18 -9.59 -12.93
N MET A 35 -26.47 -9.94 -12.85
CA MET A 35 -27.54 -9.12 -12.27
C MET A 35 -28.27 -9.87 -11.13
N GLY A 36 -27.58 -10.80 -10.46
CA GLY A 36 -28.04 -11.43 -9.22
C GLY A 36 -27.97 -10.45 -8.05
N TYR A 37 -27.56 -10.92 -6.85
CA TYR A 37 -27.33 -10.03 -5.71
C TYR A 37 -25.91 -10.15 -5.17
N TRP A 38 -25.58 -11.27 -4.52
CA TRP A 38 -24.23 -11.57 -4.01
C TRP A 38 -23.49 -12.66 -4.81
N ASN A 39 -24.00 -12.97 -6.01
CA ASN A 39 -23.50 -14.05 -6.85
C ASN A 39 -23.10 -13.56 -8.25
N GLY A 40 -22.55 -12.36 -8.36
CA GLY A 40 -22.05 -11.85 -9.64
C GLY A 40 -21.96 -10.33 -9.75
N PRO A 41 -22.93 -9.52 -9.31
CA PRO A 41 -22.86 -8.09 -9.50
C PRO A 41 -21.65 -7.44 -8.81
N VAL A 42 -21.26 -6.28 -9.33
CA VAL A 42 -20.26 -5.38 -8.78
C VAL A 42 -20.92 -4.43 -7.78
N TRP A 43 -20.31 -4.33 -6.62
CA TRP A 43 -20.72 -3.47 -5.52
C TRP A 43 -19.58 -2.51 -5.19
N VAL A 44 -19.83 -1.21 -5.31
CA VAL A 44 -18.79 -0.17 -5.26
C VAL A 44 -18.01 -0.21 -3.95
N GLN A 45 -18.63 -0.49 -2.81
CA GLN A 45 -17.94 -0.56 -1.52
C GLN A 45 -16.88 -1.67 -1.48
N TRP A 46 -17.14 -2.80 -2.13
CA TRP A 46 -16.15 -3.89 -2.22
C TRP A 46 -15.04 -3.55 -3.20
N GLN A 47 -15.36 -2.85 -4.30
CA GLN A 47 -14.34 -2.33 -5.21
C GLN A 47 -13.41 -1.35 -4.51
N TYR A 48 -13.96 -0.46 -3.69
CA TYR A 48 -13.19 0.50 -2.91
C TYR A 48 -12.24 -0.19 -1.93
N LEU A 49 -12.67 -1.24 -1.23
CA LEU A 49 -11.79 -1.99 -0.32
C LEU A 49 -10.65 -2.68 -1.07
N ILE A 50 -10.93 -3.29 -2.22
CA ILE A 50 -9.90 -3.90 -3.07
C ILE A 50 -8.94 -2.83 -3.58
N PHE A 51 -9.46 -1.72 -4.12
CA PHE A 51 -8.69 -0.55 -4.56
C PHE A 51 -7.75 -0.04 -3.47
N ARG A 52 -8.25 0.17 -2.25
CA ARG A 52 -7.44 0.61 -1.11
C ARG A 52 -6.39 -0.42 -0.72
N GLY A 53 -6.72 -1.70 -0.78
CA GLY A 53 -5.77 -2.79 -0.60
C GLY A 53 -4.64 -2.74 -1.63
N LEU A 54 -4.99 -2.62 -2.91
CA LEU A 54 -4.02 -2.52 -4.01
C LEU A 54 -3.05 -1.34 -3.80
N LEU A 55 -3.58 -0.16 -3.51
CA LEU A 55 -2.75 1.01 -3.17
C LEU A 55 -1.85 0.75 -1.96
N HIS A 56 -2.39 0.16 -0.89
CA HIS A 56 -1.63 -0.13 0.33
C HIS A 56 -0.45 -1.09 0.10
N TYR A 57 -0.61 -2.04 -0.83
CA TYR A 57 0.43 -2.99 -1.19
C TYR A 57 1.32 -2.53 -2.38
N GLY A 58 1.12 -1.31 -2.89
CA GLY A 58 1.93 -0.73 -3.96
C GLY A 58 1.53 -1.13 -5.38
N TYR A 59 0.38 -1.79 -5.57
CA TYR A 59 -0.18 -2.17 -6.87
C TYR A 59 -0.97 -1.01 -7.49
N VAL A 60 -0.29 0.11 -7.73
CA VAL A 60 -0.92 1.39 -8.13
C VAL A 60 -1.57 1.29 -9.51
N ASN A 61 -0.93 0.62 -10.46
CA ASN A 61 -1.45 0.46 -11.82
C ASN A 61 -2.75 -0.36 -11.83
N GLU A 62 -2.79 -1.42 -11.04
CA GLU A 62 -3.96 -2.29 -10.90
C GLU A 62 -5.09 -1.58 -10.14
N ALA A 63 -4.75 -0.77 -9.13
CA ALA A 63 -5.72 0.08 -8.44
C ALA A 63 -6.37 1.09 -9.40
N GLN A 64 -5.56 1.77 -10.22
CA GLN A 64 -6.07 2.71 -11.21
C GLN A 64 -6.96 2.02 -12.24
N GLN A 65 -6.53 0.90 -12.81
CA GLN A 65 -7.35 0.13 -13.76
C GLN A 65 -8.68 -0.33 -13.15
N LEU A 66 -8.66 -0.82 -11.90
CA LEU A 66 -9.89 -1.21 -11.21
C LEU A 66 -10.83 -0.02 -11.05
N ALA A 67 -10.31 1.13 -10.64
CA ALA A 67 -11.10 2.34 -10.47
C ALA A 67 -11.73 2.81 -11.79
N GLU A 68 -10.96 2.86 -12.87
CA GLU A 68 -11.44 3.23 -14.21
C GLU A 68 -12.57 2.32 -14.69
N LYS A 69 -12.44 0.99 -14.50
CA LYS A 69 -13.50 0.03 -14.82
C LYS A 69 -14.81 0.30 -14.08
N VAL A 70 -14.72 0.64 -12.80
CA VAL A 70 -15.89 0.97 -11.97
C VAL A 70 -16.51 2.31 -12.39
N PHE A 71 -15.66 3.32 -12.61
CA PHE A 71 -16.10 4.65 -13.03
C PHE A 71 -16.83 4.61 -14.37
N GLU A 72 -16.36 3.79 -15.31
CA GLU A 72 -16.96 3.65 -16.64
C GLU A 72 -18.47 3.37 -16.55
N ASN A 73 -18.88 2.34 -15.80
CA ASN A 73 -20.29 1.98 -15.69
C ASN A 73 -21.08 2.95 -14.80
N VAL A 74 -20.48 3.41 -13.69
CA VAL A 74 -21.13 4.39 -12.80
C VAL A 74 -21.40 5.71 -13.53
N ILE A 75 -20.43 6.23 -14.29
CA ILE A 75 -20.58 7.45 -15.08
C ILE A 75 -21.58 7.24 -16.21
N HIS A 76 -21.57 6.08 -16.87
CA HIS A 76 -22.59 5.75 -17.86
C HIS A 76 -23.99 5.86 -17.26
N GLN A 77 -24.24 5.24 -16.10
CA GLN A 77 -25.54 5.32 -15.41
C GLN A 77 -25.91 6.75 -15.02
N LEU A 78 -24.97 7.52 -14.44
CA LEU A 78 -25.20 8.91 -14.08
C LEU A 78 -25.54 9.80 -15.29
N LYS A 79 -24.94 9.55 -16.45
CA LYS A 79 -25.25 10.27 -17.71
C LYS A 79 -26.60 9.86 -18.29
N THR A 80 -26.96 8.58 -18.19
CA THR A 80 -28.18 8.04 -18.78
C THR A 80 -29.42 8.31 -17.94
N ASN A 81 -29.32 8.21 -16.61
CA ASN A 81 -30.48 8.27 -15.74
C ASN A 81 -30.26 9.04 -14.41
N HIS A 82 -29.08 9.60 -14.19
CA HIS A 82 -28.75 10.41 -13.00
C HIS A 82 -28.79 9.65 -11.67
N TRP A 83 -28.77 8.32 -11.67
CA TRP A 83 -28.81 7.51 -10.44
C TRP A 83 -27.47 6.85 -10.12
N PHE A 84 -27.12 6.89 -8.84
CA PHE A 84 -26.27 5.88 -8.23
C PHE A 84 -27.11 4.65 -7.89
N TRP A 85 -26.74 3.51 -8.44
CA TRP A 85 -27.39 2.22 -8.19
C TRP A 85 -26.69 1.44 -7.09
N GLU A 86 -27.41 0.50 -6.48
CA GLU A 86 -26.87 -0.40 -5.46
C GLU A 86 -25.83 -1.36 -6.03
N LEU A 87 -26.10 -1.91 -7.22
CA LEU A 87 -25.25 -2.87 -7.91
C LEU A 87 -25.14 -2.57 -9.40
N TYR A 88 -24.03 -3.01 -9.98
CA TYR A 88 -23.68 -2.83 -11.39
C TYR A 88 -23.30 -4.17 -12.01
N SER A 89 -23.68 -4.39 -13.25
CA SER A 89 -23.25 -5.55 -14.01
C SER A 89 -21.75 -5.47 -14.28
N PRO A 90 -20.97 -6.52 -13.99
CA PRO A 90 -19.56 -6.62 -14.38
C PRO A 90 -19.34 -6.75 -15.89
N ASP A 91 -20.38 -7.13 -16.65
CA ASP A 91 -20.26 -7.60 -18.03
C ASP A 91 -20.80 -6.60 -19.07
N ASP A 92 -21.78 -5.79 -18.69
CA ASP A 92 -22.46 -4.80 -19.53
C ASP A 92 -22.87 -3.57 -18.71
N TYR A 93 -23.50 -2.59 -19.35
CA TYR A 93 -23.90 -1.35 -18.69
C TYR A 93 -25.14 -1.48 -17.79
N ARG A 94 -25.67 -2.67 -17.50
CA ARG A 94 -26.83 -2.77 -16.59
C ARG A 94 -26.43 -2.41 -15.16
N ALA A 95 -27.38 -1.82 -14.44
CA ALA A 95 -27.30 -1.53 -13.03
C ALA A 95 -28.71 -1.55 -12.44
N GLY A 96 -28.86 -1.72 -11.13
CA GLY A 96 -30.20 -1.91 -10.59
C GLY A 96 -30.33 -1.98 -9.08
N TRP A 97 -31.47 -2.52 -8.67
CA TRP A 97 -32.01 -2.52 -7.31
C TRP A 97 -32.33 -1.09 -6.83
N HIS A 98 -31.69 -0.63 -5.76
CA HIS A 98 -32.04 0.62 -5.12
C HIS A 98 -31.32 1.80 -5.82
N LYS A 99 -32.10 2.84 -6.12
CA LYS A 99 -31.59 4.13 -6.61
C LYS A 99 -31.03 4.95 -5.45
N THR A 100 -30.24 5.96 -5.77
CA THR A 100 -29.64 6.87 -4.78
C THR A 100 -28.87 6.14 -3.68
N TYR A 101 -28.23 5.02 -4.04
CA TYR A 101 -27.55 4.18 -3.07
C TYR A 101 -26.25 4.85 -2.60
N ILE A 102 -26.21 5.24 -1.32
CA ILE A 102 -25.17 6.13 -0.79
C ILE A 102 -23.75 5.54 -0.87
N TRP A 103 -23.62 4.21 -0.73
CA TRP A 103 -22.30 3.55 -0.77
C TRP A 103 -21.67 3.62 -2.15
N SER A 104 -22.46 3.76 -3.22
CA SER A 104 -21.93 3.99 -4.57
C SER A 104 -21.25 5.36 -4.70
N GLY A 105 -21.50 6.28 -3.78
CA GLY A 105 -20.75 7.54 -3.67
C GLY A 105 -19.27 7.36 -3.31
N LEU A 106 -18.82 6.17 -2.90
CA LEU A 106 -17.40 5.88 -2.67
C LEU A 106 -16.54 6.06 -3.94
N VAL A 107 -17.14 6.07 -5.14
CA VAL A 107 -16.42 6.46 -6.37
C VAL A 107 -15.81 7.85 -6.27
N ALA A 108 -16.46 8.80 -5.57
CA ALA A 108 -15.90 10.12 -5.35
C ALA A 108 -14.64 10.06 -4.47
N ARG A 109 -14.62 9.17 -3.48
CA ARG A 109 -13.42 8.95 -2.65
C ARG A 109 -12.29 8.35 -3.50
N MET A 110 -12.59 7.38 -4.35
CA MET A 110 -11.60 6.80 -5.28
C MET A 110 -11.04 7.86 -6.23
N LEU A 111 -11.88 8.75 -6.77
CA LEU A 111 -11.44 9.88 -7.61
C LEU A 111 -10.54 10.84 -6.84
N ILE A 112 -10.86 11.17 -5.58
CA ILE A 112 -10.01 12.02 -4.74
C ILE A 112 -8.67 11.34 -4.45
N ASP A 113 -8.68 10.03 -4.16
CA ASP A 113 -7.47 9.25 -3.89
C ASP A 113 -6.55 9.16 -5.13
N LEU A 114 -7.10 9.20 -6.35
CA LEU A 114 -6.33 9.16 -7.60
C LEU A 114 -5.91 10.54 -8.14
N TYR A 115 -6.81 11.53 -8.07
CA TYR A 115 -6.69 12.79 -8.83
C TYR A 115 -6.91 14.05 -7.98
N GLY A 116 -7.23 13.90 -6.68
CA GLY A 116 -7.54 15.03 -5.82
C GLY A 116 -6.35 15.98 -5.65
N PRO A 117 -6.56 17.32 -5.65
CA PRO A 117 -5.52 18.29 -5.34
C PRO A 117 -5.16 18.18 -3.84
N SER A 118 -4.13 17.39 -3.57
CA SER A 118 -3.37 17.27 -2.33
C SER A 118 -4.00 17.88 -1.05
N VAL A 119 -4.78 17.09 -0.32
CA VAL A 119 -4.54 17.02 1.14
C VAL A 119 -3.30 16.14 1.31
N GLY A 120 -2.10 16.71 1.15
CA GLY A 120 -0.83 16.10 1.57
C GLY A 120 -0.47 14.70 1.05
N MET A 121 -1.05 14.22 -0.07
CA MET A 121 -0.78 12.89 -0.64
C MET A 121 -0.04 12.92 -1.99
N SER A 122 0.61 14.03 -2.36
CA SER A 122 1.27 14.24 -3.68
C SER A 122 2.82 14.21 -3.65
N GLU A 123 3.43 13.37 -2.81
CA GLU A 123 4.85 13.00 -2.99
C GLU A 123 5.20 11.75 -2.19
N LYS A 124 4.53 11.53 -1.06
CA LYS A 124 4.81 10.42 -0.13
C LYS A 124 4.27 9.06 -0.61
N MET A 125 3.17 9.03 -1.38
CA MET A 125 2.56 7.79 -1.89
C MET A 125 2.97 7.45 -3.33
N LEU A 126 3.45 8.44 -4.09
CA LEU A 126 4.07 8.24 -5.42
C LEU A 126 5.58 7.96 -5.34
N LYS A 127 6.19 8.04 -4.15
CA LYS A 127 7.44 7.31 -3.93
C LYS A 127 7.11 5.84 -4.05
N ALA A 128 7.50 5.24 -5.17
CA ALA A 128 7.44 3.81 -5.38
C ALA A 128 7.83 3.12 -4.08
N VAL A 129 6.91 2.33 -3.52
CA VAL A 129 7.18 1.55 -2.31
C VAL A 129 8.51 0.84 -2.56
N PRO A 130 9.52 1.03 -1.70
CA PRO A 130 10.84 0.47 -1.93
C PRO A 130 10.69 -1.02 -2.22
N GLN A 131 11.21 -1.53 -3.34
CA GLN A 131 11.01 -2.94 -3.68
C GLN A 131 11.83 -3.89 -2.79
N LYS A 132 12.82 -3.34 -2.07
CA LYS A 132 13.75 -4.08 -1.22
C LYS A 132 13.92 -3.40 0.13
N LEU A 133 14.23 -4.20 1.14
CA LEU A 133 14.74 -3.70 2.42
C LEU A 133 16.16 -3.21 2.20
N GLU A 134 16.42 -1.94 2.50
CA GLU A 134 17.76 -1.36 2.42
C GLU A 134 18.06 -0.57 3.68
N LEU A 135 19.23 -0.79 4.27
CA LEU A 135 19.80 0.09 5.28
C LEU A 135 20.83 0.96 4.58
N ARG A 136 20.72 2.29 4.65
CA ARG A 136 21.69 3.22 4.03
C ARG A 136 22.87 3.50 4.95
N GLN A 137 23.95 4.01 4.35
CA GLN A 137 25.04 4.56 5.14
C GLN A 137 24.54 5.77 5.93
N ASN A 138 24.90 5.84 7.22
CA ASN A 138 24.55 6.99 8.04
C ASN A 138 25.19 8.27 7.49
N TYR A 139 24.52 9.41 7.63
CA TYR A 139 25.05 10.70 7.17
C TYR A 139 24.90 11.78 8.26
N PRO A 140 25.96 12.55 8.58
CA PRO A 140 27.33 12.38 8.06
C PRO A 140 28.00 11.09 8.56
N ASN A 141 29.05 10.64 7.88
CA ASN A 141 29.94 9.56 8.33
C ASN A 141 31.37 9.77 7.76
N PRO A 142 32.39 10.11 8.57
CA PRO A 142 32.34 10.24 10.03
C PRO A 142 31.39 11.34 10.50
N PHE A 143 30.87 11.23 11.71
CA PHE A 143 30.01 12.25 12.30
C PHE A 143 30.57 12.78 13.62
N ASN A 144 30.27 14.04 13.90
CA ASN A 144 30.43 14.63 15.22
C ASN A 144 29.07 14.76 15.90
N SER A 145 28.93 14.09 17.05
CA SER A 145 27.78 14.06 17.96
C SER A 145 26.49 13.42 17.44
N VAL A 146 26.00 13.79 16.25
CA VAL A 146 24.73 13.32 15.68
C VAL A 146 24.89 12.84 14.24
N SER A 147 24.21 11.73 13.90
CA SER A 147 24.08 11.25 12.52
C SER A 147 22.64 10.80 12.24
N ILE A 148 22.25 10.77 10.97
CA ILE A 148 20.96 10.27 10.52
C ILE A 148 21.19 8.88 9.91
N ILE A 149 20.38 7.92 10.36
CA ILE A 149 20.32 6.57 9.77
C ILE A 149 19.01 6.47 8.98
N GLU A 150 19.13 6.16 7.70
CA GLU A 150 17.99 5.96 6.81
C GLU A 150 17.89 4.49 6.40
N PHE A 151 16.65 4.02 6.26
CA PHE A 151 16.36 2.71 5.71
C PHE A 151 15.03 2.70 4.98
N SER A 152 14.90 1.78 4.03
CA SER A 152 13.71 1.60 3.23
C SER A 152 13.06 0.27 3.56
N LEU A 153 11.73 0.25 3.66
CA LEU A 153 10.95 -0.92 4.06
C LEU A 153 9.94 -1.28 2.96
N PRO A 154 10.01 -2.49 2.36
CA PRO A 154 9.14 -2.87 1.25
C PRO A 154 7.73 -3.27 1.67
N ARG A 155 7.55 -3.63 2.94
CA ARG A 155 6.28 -4.09 3.49
C ARG A 155 6.24 -3.84 4.99
N ARG A 156 5.05 -3.68 5.55
CA ARG A 156 4.88 -3.52 7.00
C ARG A 156 5.61 -4.63 7.78
N ALA A 157 6.39 -4.24 8.77
CA ALA A 157 7.16 -5.17 9.60
C ALA A 157 7.38 -4.61 11.01
N PHE A 158 7.61 -5.49 11.98
CA PHE A 158 8.18 -5.09 13.26
C PHE A 158 9.69 -4.88 13.05
N VAL A 159 10.15 -3.66 13.28
CA VAL A 159 11.51 -3.22 13.00
C VAL A 159 12.22 -2.92 14.31
N SER A 160 13.47 -3.39 14.43
CA SER A 160 14.39 -3.04 15.52
C SER A 160 15.69 -2.50 14.94
N LEU A 161 16.12 -1.32 15.40
CA LEU A 161 17.41 -0.73 15.00
C LEU A 161 18.25 -0.48 16.24
N LYS A 162 19.40 -1.15 16.31
CA LYS A 162 20.27 -1.17 17.48
C LYS A 162 21.69 -0.74 17.10
N ILE A 163 22.39 -0.12 18.05
CA ILE A 163 23.80 0.25 17.93
C ILE A 163 24.64 -0.66 18.83
N PHE A 164 25.77 -1.12 18.30
CA PHE A 164 26.71 -2.02 18.96
C PHE A 164 28.13 -1.44 18.90
N ASP A 165 28.90 -1.64 19.96
CA ASP A 165 30.35 -1.39 19.93
C ASP A 165 31.10 -2.54 19.24
N VAL A 166 32.43 -2.41 19.09
CA VAL A 166 33.28 -3.41 18.42
C VAL A 166 33.31 -4.77 19.13
N SER A 167 32.92 -4.83 20.42
CA SER A 167 32.81 -6.08 21.17
C SER A 167 31.46 -6.79 20.97
N GLY A 168 30.54 -6.18 20.22
CA GLY A 168 29.19 -6.71 20.00
C GLY A 168 28.22 -6.37 21.14
N ARG A 169 28.61 -5.51 22.09
CA ARG A 169 27.71 -5.06 23.15
C ARG A 169 26.76 -4.00 22.61
N GLN A 170 25.47 -4.17 22.86
CA GLN A 170 24.45 -3.17 22.51
C GLN A 170 24.65 -1.92 23.37
N VAL A 171 24.93 -0.78 22.72
CA VAL A 171 25.12 0.52 23.40
C VAL A 171 23.94 1.46 23.23
N ASN A 172 23.06 1.22 22.25
CA ASN A 172 21.85 2.02 22.06
C ASN A 172 20.73 1.23 21.34
N LEU A 173 19.48 1.58 21.59
CA LEU A 173 18.29 1.11 20.88
C LEU A 173 17.59 2.33 20.28
N LEU A 174 17.60 2.45 18.95
CA LEU A 174 17.08 3.63 18.25
C LEU A 174 15.60 3.52 17.88
N LEU A 175 15.14 2.32 17.56
CA LEU A 175 13.72 2.07 17.26
C LEU A 175 13.36 0.61 17.54
N ASN A 176 12.11 0.35 17.92
CA ASN A 176 11.61 -0.99 18.21
C ASN A 176 10.07 -1.07 18.13
N GLU A 177 9.53 -1.00 16.92
CA GLU A 177 8.09 -0.84 16.70
C GLU A 177 7.63 -1.38 15.33
N TRP A 178 6.31 -1.43 15.11
CA TRP A 178 5.74 -1.72 13.79
C TRP A 178 5.81 -0.49 12.89
N LEU A 179 6.42 -0.64 11.72
CA LEU A 179 6.51 0.41 10.70
C LEU A 179 5.82 0.00 9.41
N ASP A 180 5.14 0.94 8.78
CA ASP A 180 4.52 0.79 7.46
C ASP A 180 5.57 0.83 6.32
N PRO A 181 5.23 0.33 5.11
CA PRO A 181 6.13 0.39 3.97
C PRO A 181 6.55 1.83 3.64
N GLY A 182 7.80 2.03 3.24
CA GLY A 182 8.31 3.34 2.86
C GLY A 182 9.73 3.62 3.34
N GLU A 183 10.12 4.89 3.20
CA GLU A 183 11.41 5.43 3.64
C GLU A 183 11.31 5.92 5.07
N HIS A 184 12.24 5.47 5.90
CA HIS A 184 12.31 5.78 7.33
C HIS A 184 13.67 6.39 7.66
N ARG A 185 13.67 7.34 8.60
CA ARG A 185 14.89 7.96 9.10
C ARG A 185 14.83 8.07 10.61
N THR A 186 15.94 7.79 11.27
CA THR A 186 16.08 8.03 12.71
C THR A 186 17.37 8.75 13.02
N LYS A 187 17.36 9.51 14.11
CA LYS A 187 18.50 10.29 14.58
C LYS A 187 19.27 9.46 15.59
N PHE A 188 20.57 9.30 15.37
CA PHE A 188 21.49 8.73 16.33
C PHE A 188 22.31 9.84 17.00
N SER A 189 22.29 9.88 18.33
CA SER A 189 23.17 10.73 19.15
C SER A 189 24.19 9.84 19.87
N ALA A 190 25.48 10.16 19.71
CA ALA A 190 26.57 9.45 20.36
C ALA A 190 26.95 10.04 21.73
N SER A 191 26.02 10.75 22.37
CA SER A 191 26.24 11.32 23.70
C SER A 191 26.64 10.22 24.70
N GLY A 192 27.75 10.43 25.39
CA GLY A 192 28.30 9.47 26.36
C GLY A 192 29.10 8.31 25.75
N LEU A 193 29.29 8.26 24.43
CA LEU A 193 30.13 7.27 23.76
C LEU A 193 31.55 7.83 23.52
N ALA A 194 32.54 6.94 23.42
CA ALA A 194 33.91 7.31 23.03
C ALA A 194 34.04 7.37 21.49
N SER A 195 34.93 8.23 20.98
CA SER A 195 35.27 8.23 19.54
C SER A 195 35.71 6.83 19.11
N GLY A 196 35.23 6.38 17.95
CA GLY A 196 35.55 5.03 17.47
C GLY A 196 34.55 4.47 16.47
N ILE A 197 34.76 3.19 16.17
CA ILE A 197 33.93 2.42 15.25
C ILE A 197 32.75 1.81 16.02
N TYR A 198 31.55 1.94 15.45
CA TYR A 198 30.37 1.24 15.92
C TYR A 198 29.64 0.59 14.75
N TYR A 199 28.71 -0.30 15.08
CA TYR A 199 27.86 -0.97 14.11
C TYR A 199 26.40 -0.68 14.43
N TYR A 200 25.60 -0.49 13.40
CA TYR A 200 24.16 -0.38 13.52
C TYR A 200 23.49 -1.48 12.74
N GLN A 201 22.50 -2.12 13.35
CA GLN A 201 21.84 -3.30 12.83
C GLN A 201 20.33 -3.09 12.77
N LEU A 202 19.79 -3.22 11.57
CA LEU A 202 18.37 -3.21 11.29
C LEU A 202 17.87 -4.65 11.21
N VAL A 203 16.88 -4.99 12.01
CA VAL A 203 16.13 -6.25 11.93
C VAL A 203 14.70 -5.92 11.53
N ALA A 204 14.21 -6.53 10.45
CA ALA A 204 12.83 -6.38 9.97
C ALA A 204 12.27 -7.75 9.58
N GLY A 205 11.47 -8.34 10.48
CA GLY A 205 11.01 -9.73 10.34
C GLY A 205 12.19 -10.72 10.34
N LYS A 206 12.39 -11.44 9.23
CA LYS A 206 13.49 -12.42 9.07
C LYS A 206 14.78 -11.81 8.49
N ALA A 207 14.74 -10.56 8.04
CA ALA A 207 15.88 -9.93 7.41
C ALA A 207 16.67 -9.11 8.43
N GLN A 208 18.00 -9.18 8.31
CA GLN A 208 18.94 -8.49 9.19
C GLN A 208 20.04 -7.86 8.33
N ILE A 209 20.25 -6.55 8.48
CA ILE A 209 21.28 -5.80 7.76
C ILE A 209 22.10 -5.02 8.78
N THR A 210 23.43 -5.09 8.67
CA THR A 210 24.35 -4.36 9.55
C THR A 210 25.26 -3.46 8.74
N ARG A 211 25.52 -2.27 9.26
CA ARG A 211 26.49 -1.31 8.69
C ARG A 211 27.39 -0.75 9.77
N LYS A 212 28.56 -0.29 9.33
CA LYS A 212 29.58 0.35 10.15
C LYS A 212 29.38 1.86 10.13
N LEU A 213 29.60 2.52 11.26
CA LEU A 213 29.70 3.97 11.36
C LEU A 213 30.95 4.37 12.15
N LEU A 214 31.44 5.58 11.92
CA LEU A 214 32.62 6.15 12.58
C LEU A 214 32.25 7.44 13.30
N PHE A 215 32.36 7.42 14.63
CA PHE A 215 32.11 8.58 15.48
C PHE A 215 33.43 9.28 15.81
N LEU A 216 33.49 10.59 15.59
CA LEU A 216 34.60 11.47 15.96
C LEU A 216 34.06 12.60 16.83
N LYS A 217 34.52 12.68 18.08
CA LYS A 217 34.21 13.79 18.99
C LYS A 217 35.03 15.03 18.64
#